data_AF-A0A7T5RXT5-F1
#
_entry.id   AF-A0A7T5RXT5-F1
#
_cell.length_a   1.000
_cell.length_b   1.000
_cell.length_c   1.000
_cell.angle_alpha   90.00
_cell.angle_beta   90.00
_cell.angle_gamma   90.00
#
_symmetry.space_group_name_H-M   'P 1'
#
loop_
_entity.id
_entity.type
_entity.pdbx_description
1 polymer ?
#
loop_
_entity_poly.entity_id
_entity_poly.type
_entity_poly.pdbx_seq_one_letter_code
_entity_poly.pdbx_strand_id
1 'polypeptide(L)'
;MNLTSEKIKETLTQLTELFHLEKNIFQKFVIIHKYVDFLNKTPITKEALQTIFDDSAATMGDIYENLPNKEARNKIRGKKFWMYYSDLEMIHDIMGEFKVGKTSERTEFDNLCQDFSEPYSEEILELAFKVVNCHVFNRLDQESFLNEKKKDGKTWFDEKNSILYIKGERVMINNHDKITNAHKILNYIFTTNKDNLEDDFFYSEIAFEEFEDMEYKEDKCAWRKYFTACQEIKNKIIKCTKNKVDNFLLFNSGQKGRVKINFEYL
;
A
#
# COMPACT_ATOMS: atom_id res chain seq x y z
N MET A 1 8.87 -4.05 2.38
CA MET A 1 8.68 -2.68 1.81
C MET A 1 7.27 -2.64 1.24
N ASN A 2 6.37 -1.82 1.78
CA ASN A 2 5.01 -1.71 1.25
C ASN A 2 5.05 -0.85 -0.02
N LEU A 3 4.72 -1.44 -1.17
CA LEU A 3 4.57 -0.72 -2.45
C LEU A 3 3.28 0.10 -2.43
N THR A 4 3.30 1.31 -2.99
CA THR A 4 2.11 2.14 -3.14
C THR A 4 1.27 1.68 -4.34
N SER A 5 -0.04 1.96 -4.34
CA SER A 5 -0.94 1.64 -5.47
C SER A 5 -0.41 2.15 -6.80
N GLU A 6 0.14 3.37 -6.84
CA GLU A 6 0.75 3.95 -8.05
C GLU A 6 1.96 3.14 -8.54
N LYS A 7 2.87 2.76 -7.64
CA LYS A 7 4.04 1.95 -7.99
C LYS A 7 3.67 0.55 -8.48
N ILE A 8 2.61 -0.03 -7.90
CA ILE A 8 2.06 -1.31 -8.35
C ILE A 8 1.55 -1.19 -9.79
N LYS A 9 0.75 -0.16 -10.08
CA LYS A 9 0.22 0.10 -11.43
C LYS A 9 1.33 0.35 -12.45
N GLU A 10 2.34 1.13 -12.07
CA GLU A 10 3.51 1.39 -12.90
C GLU A 10 4.24 0.09 -13.23
N THR A 11 4.50 -0.76 -12.23
CA THR A 11 5.17 -2.05 -12.41
C THR A 11 4.38 -2.99 -13.34
N LEU A 12 3.06 -3.09 -13.14
CA LEU A 12 2.18 -3.91 -13.99
C LEU A 12 2.12 -3.39 -15.43
N THR A 13 2.15 -2.07 -15.61
CA THR A 13 2.19 -1.42 -16.93
C THR A 13 3.52 -1.70 -17.63
N GLN A 14 4.65 -1.55 -16.93
CA GLN A 14 5.98 -1.84 -17.47
C GLN A 14 6.11 -3.30 -17.91
N LEU A 15 5.62 -4.26 -17.12
CA LEU A 15 5.61 -5.68 -17.50
C LEU A 15 4.74 -5.92 -18.74
N THR A 16 3.61 -5.23 -18.84
CA THR A 16 2.73 -5.30 -20.01
C THR A 16 3.40 -4.72 -21.25
N GLU A 17 4.09 -3.58 -21.14
CA GLU A 17 4.86 -2.97 -22.24
C GLU A 17 6.01 -3.87 -22.69
N LEU A 18 6.75 -4.44 -21.75
CA LEU A 18 7.81 -5.40 -22.04
C LEU A 18 7.27 -6.61 -22.81
N PHE A 19 6.09 -7.12 -22.43
CA PHE A 19 5.44 -8.23 -23.15
C PHE A 19 5.16 -7.88 -24.62
N HIS A 20 4.62 -6.68 -24.89
CA HIS A 20 4.32 -6.24 -26.26
C HIS A 20 5.58 -6.01 -27.12
N LEU A 21 6.69 -5.58 -26.51
CA LEU A 21 7.94 -5.30 -27.22
C LEU A 21 8.74 -6.57 -27.52
N GLU A 22 8.57 -7.61 -26.71
CA GLU A 22 9.31 -8.85 -26.85
C GLU A 22 8.80 -9.67 -28.04
N LYS A 23 9.72 -10.25 -28.81
CA LYS A 23 9.40 -11.11 -29.97
C LYS A 23 9.65 -12.58 -29.68
N ASN A 24 10.51 -12.88 -28.73
CA ASN A 24 10.84 -14.24 -28.36
C ASN A 24 9.76 -14.82 -27.44
N ILE A 25 9.13 -15.92 -27.87
CA ILE A 25 8.01 -16.54 -27.14
C ILE A 25 8.40 -17.01 -25.72
N PHE A 26 9.61 -17.55 -25.55
CA PHE A 26 10.10 -17.94 -24.23
C PHE A 26 10.24 -16.73 -23.30
N GLN A 27 10.79 -15.61 -23.80
CA GLN A 27 10.88 -14.38 -23.02
C GLN A 27 9.50 -13.79 -22.70
N LYS A 28 8.54 -13.88 -23.62
CA LYS A 28 7.14 -13.54 -23.33
C LYS A 28 6.57 -14.34 -22.17
N PHE A 29 6.79 -15.66 -22.14
CA PHE A 29 6.37 -16.51 -21.01
C PHE A 29 7.10 -16.16 -19.71
N VAL A 30 8.39 -15.82 -19.76
CA VAL A 30 9.13 -15.32 -18.59
C VAL A 30 8.51 -14.02 -18.06
N ILE A 31 8.07 -13.12 -18.94
CA ILE A 31 7.40 -11.87 -18.53
C ILE A 31 6.05 -12.17 -17.89
N ILE A 32 5.25 -13.07 -18.45
CA ILE A 32 3.98 -13.53 -17.86
C ILE A 32 4.20 -14.15 -16.49
N HIS A 33 5.19 -15.03 -16.36
CA HIS A 33 5.57 -15.61 -15.07
C HIS A 33 5.90 -14.50 -14.07
N LYS A 34 6.78 -13.54 -14.40
CA LYS A 34 7.08 -12.40 -13.51
C LYS A 34 5.85 -11.56 -13.15
N TYR A 35 4.92 -11.38 -14.08
CA TYR A 35 3.69 -10.62 -13.88
C TYR A 35 2.75 -11.29 -12.88
N VAL A 36 2.43 -12.57 -13.08
CA VAL A 36 1.58 -13.33 -12.16
C VAL A 36 2.24 -13.46 -10.78
N ASP A 37 3.55 -13.72 -10.76
CA ASP A 37 4.35 -13.85 -9.55
C ASP A 37 4.37 -12.53 -8.74
N PHE A 38 4.42 -11.37 -9.42
CA PHE A 38 4.28 -10.05 -8.79
C PHE A 38 2.88 -9.82 -8.20
N LEU A 39 1.83 -10.18 -8.94
CA LEU A 39 0.44 -10.09 -8.47
C LEU A 39 0.20 -10.94 -7.21
N ASN A 40 0.78 -12.14 -7.16
CA ASN A 40 0.59 -13.10 -6.07
C ASN A 40 1.45 -12.81 -4.84
N LYS A 41 2.63 -12.19 -5.00
CA LYS A 41 3.55 -11.87 -3.90
C LYS A 41 3.27 -10.51 -3.25
N THR A 42 2.73 -9.55 -3.98
CA THR A 42 2.44 -8.22 -3.43
C THR A 42 1.14 -8.27 -2.61
N PRO A 43 1.15 -7.95 -1.30
CA PRO A 43 -0.03 -8.13 -0.45
C PRO A 43 -1.29 -7.42 -0.96
N ILE A 44 -1.15 -6.17 -1.42
CA ILE A 44 -2.26 -5.34 -1.89
C ILE A 44 -2.88 -5.91 -3.17
N THR A 45 -2.06 -6.38 -4.13
CA THR A 45 -2.61 -6.99 -5.36
C THR A 45 -3.24 -8.34 -5.06
N LYS A 46 -2.67 -9.12 -4.14
CA LYS A 46 -3.26 -10.38 -3.69
C LYS A 46 -4.63 -10.17 -3.04
N GLU A 47 -4.76 -9.16 -2.19
CA GLU A 47 -6.04 -8.77 -1.60
C GLU A 47 -7.05 -8.31 -2.67
N ALA A 48 -6.60 -7.53 -3.66
CA ALA A 48 -7.44 -7.14 -4.79
C ALA A 48 -7.92 -8.36 -5.60
N LEU A 49 -7.04 -9.33 -5.87
CA LEU A 49 -7.40 -10.59 -6.54
C LEU A 49 -8.41 -11.39 -5.73
N GLN A 50 -8.19 -11.54 -4.42
CA GLN A 50 -9.11 -12.25 -3.52
C GLN A 50 -10.48 -11.56 -3.49
N THR A 51 -10.52 -10.23 -3.43
CA THR A 51 -11.79 -9.48 -3.46
C THR A 51 -12.53 -9.68 -4.79
N ILE A 52 -11.80 -9.70 -5.92
CA ILE A 52 -12.40 -10.01 -7.22
C ILE A 52 -12.96 -11.45 -7.23
N PHE A 53 -12.28 -12.39 -6.57
CA PHE A 53 -12.72 -13.76 -6.43
C PHE A 53 -14.01 -13.85 -5.63
N ASP A 54 -14.02 -13.28 -4.44
CA ASP A 54 -15.15 -13.31 -3.52
C ASP A 54 -16.41 -12.69 -4.17
N ASP A 55 -16.25 -11.53 -4.83
CA ASP A 55 -17.34 -10.86 -5.56
C ASP A 55 -17.88 -11.71 -6.73
N SER A 56 -17.00 -12.45 -7.41
CA SER A 56 -17.40 -13.35 -8.49
C SER A 56 -18.04 -14.65 -7.98
N ALA A 57 -17.56 -15.19 -6.86
CA ALA A 57 -18.08 -16.42 -6.25
C ALA A 57 -19.47 -16.18 -5.67
N ALA A 58 -19.68 -15.05 -5.00
CA ALA A 58 -20.98 -14.64 -4.48
C ALA A 58 -22.06 -14.53 -5.58
N THR A 59 -21.66 -14.24 -6.82
CA THR A 59 -22.58 -14.10 -7.95
C THR A 59 -22.71 -15.37 -8.80
N MET A 60 -21.85 -16.39 -8.66
CA MET A 60 -21.90 -17.61 -9.47
C MET A 60 -23.06 -18.56 -9.09
N GLY A 61 -23.60 -18.49 -7.87
CA GLY A 61 -24.69 -19.35 -7.39
C GLY A 61 -26.08 -19.09 -8.00
N ASP A 62 -26.36 -17.89 -8.52
CA ASP A 62 -27.71 -17.52 -8.97
C ASP A 62 -27.97 -17.80 -10.46
N ILE A 63 -29.04 -18.54 -10.75
CA ILE A 63 -29.48 -18.89 -12.11
C ILE A 63 -29.81 -17.61 -12.90
N TYR A 64 -29.31 -17.53 -14.14
CA TYR A 64 -29.34 -16.34 -15.01
C TYR A 64 -30.73 -15.77 -15.32
N GLU A 65 -31.81 -16.47 -15.01
CA GLU A 65 -33.11 -16.22 -15.63
C GLU A 65 -33.89 -15.03 -15.04
N ASN A 66 -33.50 -14.44 -13.90
CA ASN A 66 -34.25 -13.33 -13.28
C ASN A 66 -33.41 -12.20 -12.66
N LEU A 67 -32.12 -12.05 -13.01
CA LEU A 67 -31.26 -11.03 -12.40
C LEU A 67 -31.46 -9.63 -13.04
N PRO A 68 -31.50 -8.54 -12.24
CA PRO A 68 -31.43 -7.17 -12.75
C PRO A 68 -30.21 -6.96 -13.66
N ASN A 69 -30.35 -6.12 -14.68
CA ASN A 69 -29.32 -5.85 -15.70
C ASN A 69 -27.91 -5.52 -15.15
N LYS A 70 -27.81 -5.00 -13.92
CA LYS A 70 -26.54 -4.64 -13.27
C LYS A 70 -25.83 -5.86 -12.66
N GLU A 71 -26.56 -6.78 -12.06
CA GLU A 71 -26.00 -7.99 -11.42
C GLU A 71 -25.54 -9.00 -12.48
N ALA A 72 -26.32 -9.18 -13.55
CA ALA A 72 -25.92 -9.97 -14.70
C ALA A 72 -24.62 -9.47 -15.34
N ARG A 73 -24.44 -8.14 -15.46
CA ARG A 73 -23.21 -7.53 -15.98
C ARG A 73 -21.99 -7.77 -15.09
N ASN A 74 -22.16 -7.70 -13.77
CA ASN A 74 -21.08 -7.97 -12.82
C ASN A 74 -20.64 -9.44 -12.87
N LYS A 75 -21.60 -10.38 -12.95
CA LYS A 75 -21.33 -11.81 -13.11
C LYS A 75 -20.55 -12.12 -14.40
N ILE A 76 -20.96 -11.51 -15.53
CA ILE A 76 -20.25 -11.66 -16.81
C ILE A 76 -18.83 -11.09 -16.74
N ARG A 77 -18.63 -9.94 -16.07
CA ARG A 77 -17.31 -9.35 -15.88
C ARG A 77 -16.39 -10.23 -15.02
N GLY A 78 -16.88 -10.77 -13.91
CA GLY A 78 -16.12 -11.69 -13.06
C GLY A 78 -15.71 -12.95 -13.81
N LYS A 79 -16.63 -13.58 -14.55
CA LYS A 79 -16.32 -14.76 -15.37
C LYS A 79 -15.25 -14.46 -16.43
N LYS A 80 -15.34 -13.32 -17.12
CA LYS A 80 -14.34 -12.90 -18.10
C LYS A 80 -12.98 -12.71 -17.44
N PHE A 81 -12.92 -12.03 -16.30
CA PHE A 81 -11.67 -11.85 -15.55
C PHE A 81 -10.99 -13.20 -15.28
N TRP A 82 -11.71 -14.15 -14.69
CA TRP A 82 -11.13 -15.45 -14.33
C TRP A 82 -10.70 -16.28 -15.53
N MET A 83 -11.44 -16.22 -16.63
CA MET A 83 -11.03 -16.87 -17.88
C MET A 83 -9.66 -16.38 -18.32
N TYR A 84 -9.47 -15.06 -18.44
CA TYR A 84 -8.20 -14.47 -18.86
C TYR A 84 -7.09 -14.61 -17.83
N TYR A 85 -7.40 -14.53 -16.53
CA TYR A 85 -6.41 -14.71 -15.47
C TYR A 85 -5.91 -16.16 -15.42
N SER A 86 -6.79 -17.14 -15.64
CA SER A 86 -6.42 -18.56 -15.68
C SER A 86 -5.45 -18.87 -16.82
N ASP A 87 -5.61 -18.21 -17.98
CA ASP A 87 -4.68 -18.35 -19.10
C ASP A 87 -3.26 -17.89 -18.73
N LEU A 88 -3.14 -16.79 -17.96
CA LEU A 88 -1.86 -16.30 -17.46
C LEU A 88 -1.29 -17.18 -16.34
N GLU A 89 -2.13 -17.68 -15.44
CA GLU A 89 -1.72 -18.61 -14.37
C GLU A 89 -1.19 -19.93 -14.93
N MET A 90 -1.83 -20.49 -15.96
CA MET A 90 -1.36 -21.71 -16.61
C MET A 90 0.08 -21.56 -17.12
N ILE A 91 0.38 -20.44 -17.79
CA ILE A 91 1.74 -20.13 -18.26
C ILE A 91 2.69 -19.94 -17.08
N HIS A 92 2.25 -19.24 -16.03
CA HIS A 92 3.05 -19.02 -14.83
C HIS A 92 3.47 -20.35 -14.18
N ASP A 93 2.54 -21.29 -14.06
CA ASP A 93 2.76 -22.58 -13.41
C ASP A 93 3.71 -23.45 -14.22
N ILE A 94 3.47 -23.61 -15.53
CA ILE A 94 4.36 -24.36 -16.44
C ILE A 94 5.77 -23.77 -16.43
N MET A 95 5.91 -22.44 -16.45
CA MET A 95 7.21 -21.78 -16.38
C MET A 95 7.88 -21.93 -15.01
N GLY A 96 7.10 -21.97 -13.94
CA GLY A 96 7.59 -22.19 -12.58
C GLY A 96 8.15 -23.59 -12.40
N GLU A 97 7.47 -24.59 -12.96
CA GLU A 97 7.91 -25.97 -13.04
C GLU A 97 9.20 -26.08 -13.86
N PHE A 98 9.19 -25.57 -15.11
CA PHE A 98 10.35 -25.56 -16.01
C PHE A 98 11.61 -24.95 -15.38
N LYS A 99 11.46 -23.92 -14.54
CA LYS A 99 12.56 -23.26 -13.82
C LYS A 99 13.22 -24.17 -12.76
N VAL A 100 12.48 -25.12 -12.18
CA VAL A 100 12.96 -26.06 -11.16
C VAL A 100 13.54 -27.33 -11.79
N GLY A 101 13.30 -27.58 -13.08
CA GLY A 101 14.06 -28.50 -13.92
C GLY A 101 13.64 -29.97 -13.81
N LYS A 102 12.34 -30.29 -13.67
CA LYS A 102 11.89 -31.68 -13.71
C LYS A 102 11.73 -32.12 -15.18
N THR A 103 12.29 -33.28 -15.50
CA THR A 103 12.55 -33.70 -16.90
C THR A 103 11.30 -34.06 -17.71
N SER A 104 10.13 -34.21 -17.06
CA SER A 104 8.81 -34.39 -17.70
C SER A 104 8.23 -33.10 -18.30
N GLU A 105 8.76 -31.94 -17.91
CA GLU A 105 8.20 -30.60 -18.19
C GLU A 105 8.55 -30.07 -19.60
N ARG A 106 9.47 -30.73 -20.32
CA ARG A 106 9.82 -30.31 -21.69
C ARG A 106 8.65 -30.50 -22.66
N THR A 107 7.87 -31.57 -22.49
CA THR A 107 6.69 -31.82 -23.32
C THR A 107 5.57 -30.81 -23.04
N GLU A 108 5.36 -30.42 -21.78
CA GLU A 108 4.36 -29.41 -21.43
C GLU A 108 4.75 -28.01 -21.91
N PHE A 109 6.03 -27.66 -21.81
CA PHE A 109 6.56 -26.43 -22.37
C PHE A 109 6.47 -26.40 -23.92
N ASP A 110 6.78 -27.52 -24.57
CA ASP A 110 6.69 -27.63 -26.03
C ASP A 110 5.21 -27.51 -26.48
N ASN A 111 4.27 -28.14 -25.76
CA ASN A 111 2.83 -27.98 -25.98
C ASN A 111 2.39 -26.53 -25.78
N LEU A 112 2.86 -25.86 -24.72
CA LEU A 112 2.58 -24.45 -24.48
C LEU A 112 3.07 -23.58 -25.64
N CYS A 113 4.28 -23.83 -26.15
CA CYS A 113 4.80 -23.12 -27.32
C CYS A 113 3.94 -23.36 -28.56
N GLN A 114 3.40 -24.57 -28.72
CA GLN A 114 2.50 -24.91 -29.83
C GLN A 114 1.17 -24.15 -29.71
N ASP A 115 0.55 -24.14 -28.54
CA ASP A 115 -0.72 -23.44 -28.31
C ASP A 115 -0.58 -21.91 -28.53
N PHE A 116 0.58 -21.34 -28.19
CA PHE A 116 0.87 -19.92 -28.40
C PHE A 116 1.56 -19.61 -29.74
N SER A 117 1.70 -20.60 -30.62
CA SER A 117 2.14 -20.39 -32.01
C SER A 117 0.99 -20.04 -32.96
N GLU A 118 -0.26 -20.19 -32.51
CA GLU A 118 -1.45 -19.87 -33.29
C GLU A 118 -1.64 -18.34 -33.44
N PRO A 119 -2.17 -17.87 -34.58
CA PRO A 119 -2.17 -16.45 -34.94
C PRO A 119 -2.98 -15.56 -33.98
N TYR A 120 -3.93 -16.11 -33.23
CA TYR A 120 -4.76 -15.37 -32.26
C TYR A 120 -4.23 -15.41 -30.83
N SER A 121 -3.25 -16.28 -30.53
CA SER A 121 -2.82 -16.52 -29.15
C SER A 121 -2.11 -15.32 -28.53
N GLU A 122 -1.41 -14.52 -29.35
CA GLU A 122 -0.83 -13.24 -28.91
C GLU A 122 -1.92 -12.23 -28.54
N GLU A 123 -2.95 -12.10 -29.37
CA GLU A 123 -4.08 -11.18 -29.16
C GLU A 123 -4.88 -11.55 -27.90
N ILE A 124 -5.02 -12.86 -27.63
CA ILE A 124 -5.64 -13.38 -26.41
C ILE A 124 -4.82 -12.99 -25.18
N LEU A 125 -3.49 -13.15 -25.22
CA LEU A 125 -2.63 -12.75 -24.10
C LEU A 125 -2.64 -11.25 -23.87
N GLU A 126 -2.57 -10.44 -24.92
CA GLU A 126 -2.71 -8.99 -24.78
C GLU A 126 -4.04 -8.61 -24.14
N LEU A 127 -5.14 -9.26 -24.57
CA LEU A 127 -6.44 -9.06 -23.98
C LEU A 127 -6.48 -9.50 -22.52
N ALA A 128 -5.77 -10.58 -22.17
CA ALA A 128 -5.67 -11.04 -20.80
C ALA A 128 -4.98 -10.01 -19.90
N PHE A 129 -3.82 -9.47 -20.31
CA PHE A 129 -3.16 -8.37 -19.58
C PHE A 129 -4.10 -7.16 -19.42
N LYS A 130 -4.80 -6.76 -20.49
CA LYS A 130 -5.73 -5.62 -20.47
C LYS A 130 -6.86 -5.85 -19.47
N VAL A 131 -7.48 -7.03 -19.48
CA VAL A 131 -8.60 -7.35 -18.58
C VAL A 131 -8.11 -7.44 -17.13
N VAL A 132 -7.02 -8.16 -16.87
CA VAL A 132 -6.49 -8.32 -15.51
C VAL A 132 -6.06 -6.97 -14.94
N ASN A 133 -5.27 -6.18 -15.67
CA ASN A 133 -4.87 -4.85 -15.23
C ASN A 133 -6.07 -3.94 -15.00
N CYS A 134 -7.06 -3.93 -15.89
CA CYS A 134 -8.25 -3.08 -15.71
C CYS A 134 -8.97 -3.40 -14.39
N HIS A 135 -9.17 -4.68 -14.10
CA HIS A 135 -9.84 -5.09 -12.87
C HIS A 135 -9.01 -4.80 -11.61
N VAL A 136 -7.71 -5.13 -11.63
CA VAL A 136 -6.80 -4.85 -10.52
C VAL A 136 -6.71 -3.35 -10.28
N PHE A 137 -6.51 -2.53 -11.32
CA PHE A 137 -6.37 -1.08 -11.19
C PHE A 137 -7.64 -0.44 -10.64
N ASN A 138 -8.81 -0.87 -11.12
CA ASN A 138 -10.09 -0.40 -10.60
C ASN A 138 -10.23 -0.70 -9.10
N ARG A 139 -9.75 -1.86 -8.62
CA ARG A 139 -9.77 -2.17 -7.18
C ARG A 139 -8.79 -1.31 -6.40
N LEU A 140 -7.56 -1.17 -6.89
CA LEU A 140 -6.58 -0.30 -6.27
C LEU A 140 -7.08 1.15 -6.18
N ASP A 141 -7.78 1.65 -7.22
CA ASP A 141 -8.38 2.98 -7.20
C ASP A 141 -9.55 3.10 -6.23
N GLN A 142 -10.43 2.09 -6.19
CA GLN A 142 -11.54 2.06 -5.24
C GLN A 142 -11.03 2.05 -3.81
N GLU A 143 -10.04 1.22 -3.49
CA GLU A 143 -9.42 1.17 -2.16
C GLU A 143 -8.72 2.48 -1.82
N SER A 144 -7.98 3.06 -2.77
CA SER A 144 -7.33 4.36 -2.57
C SER A 144 -8.38 5.45 -2.28
N PHE A 145 -9.46 5.50 -3.04
CA PHE A 145 -10.57 6.44 -2.84
C PHE A 145 -11.35 6.23 -1.54
N LEU A 146 -11.64 4.97 -1.18
CA LEU A 146 -12.32 4.63 0.08
C LEU A 146 -11.43 4.91 1.29
N ASN A 147 -10.11 4.71 1.16
CA ASN A 147 -9.14 5.00 2.19
C ASN A 147 -8.84 6.51 2.31
N GLU A 148 -8.92 7.29 1.22
CA GLU A 148 -8.92 8.75 1.29
C GLU A 148 -10.09 9.26 2.14
N LYS A 149 -11.30 8.70 1.95
CA LYS A 149 -12.46 9.02 2.80
C LYS A 149 -12.34 8.54 4.25
N LYS A 150 -11.56 7.49 4.53
CA LYS A 150 -11.24 7.06 5.91
C LYS A 150 -10.21 7.97 6.60
N LYS A 151 -9.45 8.77 5.84
CA LYS A 151 -8.44 9.71 6.35
C LYS A 151 -8.96 11.13 6.46
N ASP A 152 -10.05 11.48 5.77
CA ASP A 152 -10.78 12.72 5.97
C ASP A 152 -11.34 12.77 7.40
N GLY A 153 -10.83 13.69 8.22
CA GLY A 153 -11.24 13.87 9.61
C GLY A 153 -10.41 13.13 10.67
N LYS A 154 -9.47 12.26 10.31
CA LYS A 154 -8.58 11.60 11.28
C LYS A 154 -7.25 12.33 11.46
N THR A 155 -6.72 12.26 12.67
CA THR A 155 -5.38 12.74 12.98
C THR A 155 -4.38 11.60 12.84
N TRP A 156 -3.36 11.80 12.01
CA TRP A 156 -2.31 10.80 11.77
C TRP A 156 -1.03 11.47 11.25
N PHE A 157 0.09 10.76 11.34
CA PHE A 157 1.38 11.24 10.88
C PHE A 157 1.88 10.41 9.70
N ASP A 158 2.14 11.07 8.57
CA ASP A 158 2.87 10.52 7.44
C ASP A 158 4.37 10.62 7.73
N GLU A 159 4.92 9.56 8.32
CA GLU A 159 6.33 9.44 8.66
C GLU A 159 7.21 9.73 7.44
N LYS A 160 6.95 9.04 6.32
CA LYS A 160 7.79 9.11 5.12
C LYS A 160 7.89 10.54 4.56
N ASN A 161 6.78 11.27 4.55
CA ASN A 161 6.74 12.62 4.02
C ASN A 161 6.91 13.71 5.10
N SER A 162 7.01 13.34 6.38
CA SER A 162 7.01 14.25 7.53
C SER A 162 5.82 15.22 7.52
N ILE A 163 4.61 14.70 7.29
CA ILE A 163 3.37 15.49 7.25
C ILE A 163 2.45 15.02 8.37
N LEU A 164 2.05 15.95 9.23
CA LEU A 164 1.02 15.71 10.23
C LEU A 164 -0.34 16.12 9.66
N TYR A 165 -1.30 15.22 9.71
CA TYR A 165 -2.69 15.49 9.39
C TYR A 165 -3.45 15.63 10.71
N ILE A 166 -4.18 16.73 10.88
CA ILE A 166 -5.02 16.99 12.06
C ILE A 166 -6.43 17.21 11.57
N LYS A 167 -7.33 16.23 11.78
CA LYS A 167 -8.70 16.25 11.27
C LYS A 167 -8.83 16.71 9.79
N GLY A 168 -7.93 16.24 8.94
CA GLY A 168 -7.87 16.62 7.52
C GLY A 168 -7.08 17.90 7.21
N GLU A 169 -6.71 18.73 8.19
CA GLU A 169 -5.77 19.85 7.96
C GLU A 169 -4.33 19.33 7.85
N ARG A 170 -3.64 19.72 6.78
CA ARG A 170 -2.28 19.29 6.46
C ARG A 170 -1.23 20.23 7.06
N VAL A 171 -0.34 19.71 7.90
CA VAL A 171 0.78 20.44 8.50
C VAL A 171 2.09 19.78 8.10
N MET A 172 2.89 20.48 7.29
CA MET A 172 4.22 20.01 6.92
C MET A 172 5.18 20.22 8.11
N ILE A 173 5.74 19.13 8.62
CA ILE A 173 6.67 19.18 9.76
C ILE A 173 8.08 19.45 9.25
N ASN A 174 8.56 18.72 8.25
CA ASN A 174 9.85 18.99 7.62
C ASN A 174 9.74 18.90 6.10
N ASN A 175 10.71 19.49 5.41
CA ASN A 175 10.95 19.18 4.00
C ASN A 175 11.48 17.73 3.90
N HIS A 176 11.21 17.10 2.75
CA HIS A 176 11.69 15.75 2.45
C HIS A 176 13.20 15.60 2.75
N ASP A 177 13.58 14.43 3.25
CA ASP A 177 14.97 13.99 3.54
C ASP A 177 15.64 14.53 4.81
N LYS A 178 14.93 15.26 5.70
CA LYS A 178 15.48 15.69 7.00
C LYS A 178 14.71 15.15 8.20
N ILE A 179 15.32 14.20 8.91
CA ILE A 179 14.84 13.70 10.21
C ILE A 179 15.22 14.72 11.29
N THR A 180 14.25 15.51 11.75
CA THR A 180 14.44 16.47 12.87
C THR A 180 13.90 15.90 14.17
N ASN A 181 14.23 16.54 15.30
CA ASN A 181 13.68 16.15 16.60
C ASN A 181 12.14 16.19 16.61
N ALA A 182 11.53 17.15 15.91
CA ALA A 182 10.08 17.23 15.75
C ALA A 182 9.49 16.01 15.03
N HIS A 183 10.17 15.52 13.99
CA HIS A 183 9.77 14.29 13.30
C HIS A 183 9.86 13.09 14.24
N LYS A 184 10.98 12.94 14.97
CA LYS A 184 11.17 11.83 15.92
C LYS A 184 10.10 11.80 17.01
N ILE A 185 9.71 12.95 17.56
CA ILE A 185 8.61 13.01 18.54
C ILE A 185 7.29 12.51 17.93
N LEU A 186 6.94 12.97 16.73
CA LEU A 186 5.71 12.52 16.07
C LEU A 186 5.77 11.05 15.67
N ASN A 187 6.94 10.55 15.28
CA ASN A 187 7.16 9.14 15.00
C ASN A 187 6.92 8.28 16.25
N TYR A 188 7.47 8.69 17.40
CA TYR A 188 7.21 8.00 18.66
C TYR A 188 5.71 7.88 18.97
N ILE A 189 5.00 8.99 18.82
CA ILE A 189 3.58 9.08 19.19
C ILE A 189 2.73 8.27 18.22
N PHE A 190 2.87 8.48 16.91
CA PHE A 190 1.97 7.93 15.90
C PHE A 190 2.40 6.60 15.30
N THR A 191 3.67 6.21 15.43
CA THR A 191 4.21 4.96 14.87
C THR A 191 4.55 4.00 15.99
N THR A 192 5.42 4.40 16.91
CA THR A 192 5.92 3.54 17.99
C THR A 192 4.84 3.25 19.04
N ASN A 193 3.97 4.22 19.36
CA ASN A 193 2.84 4.08 20.30
C ASN A 193 1.47 4.23 19.65
N LYS A 194 1.33 3.80 18.39
CA LYS A 194 0.10 3.95 17.60
C LYS A 194 -1.19 3.45 18.29
N ASP A 195 -1.08 2.48 19.21
CA ASP A 195 -2.21 1.85 19.88
C ASP A 195 -2.62 2.58 21.18
N ASN A 196 -1.80 3.55 21.65
CA ASN A 196 -1.96 4.24 22.93
C ASN A 196 -1.92 5.78 22.77
N LEU A 197 -2.57 6.33 21.74
CA LEU A 197 -2.55 7.78 21.44
C LEU A 197 -3.14 8.67 22.55
N GLU A 198 -3.95 8.10 23.44
CA GLU A 198 -4.57 8.79 24.57
C GLU A 198 -3.66 8.92 25.80
N ASP A 199 -2.52 8.22 25.83
CA ASP A 199 -1.62 8.19 26.97
C ASP A 199 -0.73 9.43 27.08
N ASP A 200 -0.08 9.55 28.25
CA ASP A 200 1.00 10.50 28.44
C ASP A 200 2.31 9.89 27.94
N PHE A 201 3.02 10.57 27.04
CA PHE A 201 4.33 10.15 26.54
C PHE A 201 5.43 10.84 27.33
N PHE A 202 6.24 10.09 28.06
CA PHE A 202 7.32 10.67 28.86
C PHE A 202 8.56 10.92 28.01
N TYR A 203 9.22 12.06 28.23
CA TYR A 203 10.45 12.38 27.49
C TYR A 203 11.56 11.35 27.69
N SER A 204 11.60 10.66 28.83
CA SER A 204 12.54 9.56 29.06
C SER A 204 12.31 8.37 28.15
N GLU A 205 11.06 8.07 27.80
CA GLU A 205 10.71 6.96 26.90
C GLU A 205 11.00 7.35 25.46
N ILE A 206 10.61 8.57 25.06
CA ILE A 206 10.95 9.15 23.76
C ILE A 206 12.48 9.16 23.55
N ALA A 207 13.23 9.57 24.59
CA ALA A 207 14.69 9.62 24.56
C ALA A 207 15.31 8.25 24.27
N PHE A 208 14.82 7.22 24.95
CA PHE A 208 15.30 5.85 24.78
C PHE A 208 14.94 5.29 23.40
N GLU A 209 13.67 5.37 23.01
CA GLU A 209 13.12 4.66 21.85
C GLU A 209 13.44 5.33 20.50
N GLU A 210 13.43 6.66 20.40
CA GLU A 210 13.65 7.36 19.11
C GLU A 210 15.00 8.09 19.01
N PHE A 211 15.63 8.36 20.15
CA PHE A 211 16.87 9.14 20.21
C PHE A 211 18.08 8.33 20.67
N GLU A 212 17.89 7.07 21.10
CA GLU A 212 18.93 6.18 21.63
C GLU A 212 19.76 6.84 22.76
N ASP A 213 19.14 7.76 23.49
CA ASP A 213 19.80 8.58 24.51
C ASP A 213 19.73 7.90 25.88
N MET A 214 20.73 7.06 26.15
CA MET A 214 20.86 6.29 27.40
C MET A 214 21.25 7.16 28.60
N GLU A 215 21.79 8.36 28.36
CA GLU A 215 22.29 9.29 29.39
C GLU A 215 21.25 10.36 29.77
N TYR A 216 20.01 10.27 29.26
CA TYR A 216 18.93 11.23 29.51
C TYR A 216 18.74 11.59 31.00
N LYS A 217 18.96 10.64 31.91
CA LYS A 217 18.81 10.85 33.37
C LYS A 217 20.03 11.51 34.03
N GLU A 218 21.17 11.54 33.35
CA GLU A 218 22.44 12.06 33.86
C GLU A 218 22.57 13.57 33.59
N ASP A 219 22.01 14.08 32.48
CA ASP A 219 21.93 15.50 32.17
C ASP A 219 20.63 16.16 32.69
N LYS A 220 20.78 17.08 33.64
CA LYS A 220 19.68 17.88 34.23
C LYS A 220 18.90 18.71 33.20
N CYS A 221 19.46 18.93 32.01
CA CYS A 221 18.88 19.72 30.93
C CYS A 221 18.44 18.89 29.71
N ALA A 222 18.59 17.56 29.71
CA ALA A 222 18.26 16.71 28.56
C ALA A 222 16.82 16.90 28.07
N TRP A 223 15.87 17.09 29.00
CA TRP A 223 14.45 17.36 28.70
C TRP A 223 14.23 18.55 27.76
N ARG A 224 15.14 19.54 27.75
CA ARG A 224 14.99 20.79 27.00
C ARG A 224 14.93 20.56 25.50
N LYS A 225 15.65 19.56 24.98
CA LYS A 225 15.65 19.19 23.55
C LYS A 225 14.25 18.76 23.11
N TYR A 226 13.62 17.87 23.88
CA TYR A 226 12.28 17.33 23.59
C TYR A 226 11.20 18.39 23.76
N PHE A 227 11.29 19.19 24.81
CA PHE A 227 10.41 20.33 25.02
C PHE A 227 10.47 21.34 23.87
N THR A 228 11.69 21.67 23.42
CA THR A 228 11.90 22.58 22.28
C THR A 228 11.28 22.01 21.00
N ALA A 229 11.44 20.71 20.74
CA ALA A 229 10.85 20.06 19.58
C ALA A 229 9.31 20.00 19.65
N CYS A 230 8.71 19.81 20.83
CA CYS A 230 7.26 19.95 21.02
C CYS A 230 6.79 21.37 20.70
N GLN A 231 7.57 22.38 21.11
CA GLN A 231 7.29 23.78 20.84
C GLN A 231 7.41 24.12 19.35
N GLU A 232 8.39 23.53 18.65
CA GLU A 232 8.49 23.63 17.19
C GLU A 232 7.27 23.04 16.48
N ILE A 233 6.80 21.85 16.90
CA ILE A 233 5.60 21.22 16.35
C ILE A 233 4.38 22.14 16.57
N LYS A 234 4.18 22.60 17.81
CA LYS A 234 3.08 23.52 18.16
C LYS A 234 3.10 24.77 17.28
N ASN A 235 4.25 25.41 17.12
CA ASN A 235 4.38 26.62 16.31
C ASN A 235 4.08 26.37 14.82
N LYS A 236 4.50 25.22 14.28
CA LYS A 236 4.18 24.83 12.90
C LYS A 236 2.68 24.61 12.71
N ILE A 237 2.04 23.92 13.65
CA ILE A 237 0.59 23.69 13.62
C ILE A 237 -0.16 25.01 13.68
N ILE A 238 0.14 25.88 14.65
CA ILE A 238 -0.50 27.20 14.78
C ILE A 238 -0.38 28.00 13.48
N LYS A 239 0.82 28.04 12.90
CA LYS A 239 1.08 28.76 11.66
C LYS A 239 0.30 28.18 10.47
N CYS A 240 0.29 26.87 10.30
CA CYS A 240 -0.40 26.20 9.18
C CYS A 240 -1.92 26.29 9.30
N THR A 241 -2.46 26.15 10.51
CA THR A 241 -3.91 26.16 10.78
C THR A 241 -4.47 27.58 10.96
N LYS A 242 -3.65 28.62 10.78
CA LYS A 242 -4.04 30.04 10.98
C LYS A 242 -4.62 30.29 12.38
N ASN A 243 -3.96 29.75 13.41
CA ASN A 243 -4.36 29.81 14.82
C ASN A 243 -5.66 29.08 15.18
N LYS A 244 -6.20 28.21 14.31
CA LYS A 244 -7.37 27.38 14.66
C LYS A 244 -7.03 26.24 15.62
N VAL A 245 -5.78 25.78 15.60
CA VAL A 245 -5.30 24.68 16.44
C VAL A 245 -4.05 25.17 17.17
N ASP A 246 -4.17 25.43 18.48
CA ASP A 246 -3.08 25.98 19.32
C ASP A 246 -2.73 25.13 20.54
N ASN A 247 -3.52 24.10 20.80
CA ASN A 247 -3.45 23.20 21.95
C ASN A 247 -3.39 21.72 21.53
N PHE A 248 -2.96 21.43 20.29
CA PHE A 248 -2.82 20.05 19.80
C PHE A 248 -1.90 19.18 20.66
N LEU A 249 -0.70 19.68 21.00
CA LEU A 249 0.20 19.06 21.96
C LEU A 249 0.11 19.78 23.31
N LEU A 250 -0.13 19.00 24.36
CA LEU A 250 -0.07 19.42 25.75
C LEU A 250 1.23 18.87 26.35
N PHE A 251 2.16 19.77 26.70
CA PHE A 251 3.48 19.36 27.17
C PHE A 251 4.00 20.29 28.27
N ASN A 252 4.90 19.77 29.11
CA ASN A 252 5.48 20.50 30.23
C ASN A 252 7.00 20.34 30.34
N SER A 253 7.59 21.20 31.17
CA SER A 253 9.00 21.17 31.57
C SER A 253 9.07 20.92 33.09
N GLY A 254 9.53 19.74 33.51
CA GLY A 254 9.62 19.38 34.93
C GLY A 254 10.30 18.02 35.13
N GLN A 255 10.37 17.54 36.38
CA GLN A 255 11.01 16.25 36.74
C GLN A 255 10.42 15.03 36.01
N LYS A 256 9.15 15.12 35.56
CA LYS A 256 8.48 14.14 34.70
C LYS A 256 8.00 14.81 33.42
N GLY A 257 8.94 15.41 32.67
CA GLY A 257 8.64 16.04 31.39
C GLY A 257 7.88 15.08 30.49
N ARG A 258 6.71 15.52 30.03
CA ARG A 258 5.81 14.69 29.21
C ARG A 258 5.14 15.52 28.12
N VAL A 259 4.68 14.82 27.08
CA VAL A 259 3.84 15.33 26.01
C VAL A 259 2.64 14.41 25.84
N LYS A 260 1.49 14.99 25.52
CA LYS A 260 0.25 14.26 25.22
C LYS A 260 -0.49 14.99 24.10
N ILE A 261 -1.22 14.23 23.26
CA ILE A 261 -2.15 14.81 22.30
C ILE A 261 -3.42 15.26 23.03
N ASN A 262 -3.91 16.46 22.73
CA ASN A 262 -5.23 16.86 23.21
C ASN A 262 -6.31 16.00 22.53
N PHE A 263 -7.09 15.29 23.36
CA PHE A 263 -8.13 14.35 22.94
C PHE A 263 -9.15 14.95 21.97
N GLU A 264 -9.37 16.27 21.99
CA GLU A 264 -10.23 16.94 21.01
C GLU A 264 -9.79 16.67 19.56
N TYR A 265 -8.52 16.38 19.33
CA TYR A 265 -7.95 16.16 18.00
C TYR A 265 -7.68 14.71 17.65
N LEU A 266 -7.97 13.75 18.53
CA LEU A 266 -7.95 12.32 18.18
C LEU A 266 -9.26 11.92 17.49
#